data_AF-A0A482VPM2-F1
#
_entry.id   AF-A0A482VPM2-F1
#
_cell.length_a   1.000
_cell.length_b   1.000
_cell.length_c   1.000
_cell.angle_alpha   90.00
_cell.angle_beta   90.00
_cell.angle_gamma   90.00
#
_symmetry.space_group_name_H-M   'P 1'
#
loop_
_entity.id
_entity.type
_entity.pdbx_description
1 polymer ?
#
loop_
_entity_poly.entity_id
_entity_poly.type
_entity_poly.pdbx_seq_one_letter_code
_entity_poly.pdbx_strand_id
1 'polypeptide(L)'
;MRVNGINGHIIHINSIAGHKVSPKYSVYPASKFAVTALTETLRLELNALGAKIKVTSVSPGCVETGATSLNKNLTAEQKAFFDGIAMLKPEDVADGVVYALSTPEH
;
A
#
# COMPACT_ATOMS: atom_id res chain seq x y z
N MET A 1 6.79 19.43 6.61
CA MET A 1 5.95 19.03 7.75
C MET A 1 6.60 19.37 9.08
N ARG A 2 7.66 18.67 9.52
CA ARG A 2 8.34 18.98 10.81
C ARG A 2 8.96 20.38 10.89
N VAL A 3 9.76 20.77 9.91
CA VAL A 3 10.40 22.12 9.84
C VAL A 3 9.37 23.25 9.86
N ASN A 4 8.16 22.99 9.38
CA ASN A 4 7.08 23.97 9.28
C ASN A 4 6.07 23.86 10.44
N GLY A 5 6.29 22.96 11.42
CA GLY A 5 5.36 22.74 12.53
C GLY A 5 3.97 22.19 12.15
N ILE A 6 3.84 21.55 10.98
CA ILE A 6 2.57 21.08 10.44
C ILE A 6 2.31 19.64 10.88
N ASN A 7 1.12 19.37 11.44
CA ASN A 7 0.61 18.02 11.65
C ASN A 7 0.49 17.28 10.31
N GLY A 8 0.79 15.99 10.26
CA GLY A 8 0.85 15.28 8.99
C GLY A 8 0.34 13.86 9.07
N HIS A 9 0.07 13.30 7.89
CA HIS A 9 -0.20 11.87 7.73
C HIS A 9 0.52 11.38 6.48
N ILE A 10 1.42 10.42 6.68
CA ILE A 10 2.11 9.71 5.61
C ILE A 10 1.37 8.40 5.36
N ILE A 11 0.94 8.19 4.12
CA ILE A 11 0.32 6.93 3.68
C ILE A 11 1.29 6.21 2.75
N HIS A 12 1.75 5.03 3.16
CA HIS A 12 2.47 4.12 2.28
C HIS A 12 1.49 3.17 1.58
N ILE A 13 1.53 3.12 0.24
CA ILE A 13 0.79 2.15 -0.56
C ILE A 13 1.63 0.88 -0.69
N ASN A 14 1.31 -0.10 0.15
CA ASN A 14 1.97 -1.39 0.21
C ASN A 14 1.23 -2.41 -0.69
N SER A 15 1.07 -3.65 -0.23
CA SER A 15 0.35 -4.75 -0.87
C SER A 15 0.15 -5.86 0.14
N ILE A 16 -0.80 -6.76 -0.09
CA ILE A 16 -0.82 -8.06 0.60
C ILE A 16 0.51 -8.82 0.44
N ALA A 17 1.26 -8.56 -0.64
CA ALA A 17 2.59 -9.13 -0.88
C ALA A 17 3.67 -8.64 0.11
N GLY A 18 3.38 -7.57 0.88
CA GLY A 18 4.24 -7.10 1.97
C GLY A 18 4.02 -7.83 3.30
N HIS A 19 3.08 -8.79 3.32
CA HIS A 19 2.70 -9.58 4.49
C HIS A 19 2.77 -11.10 4.23
N LYS A 20 2.66 -11.52 2.97
CA LYS A 20 2.77 -12.92 2.54
C LYS A 20 3.43 -13.04 1.19
N VAL A 21 4.11 -14.16 0.96
CA VAL A 21 4.81 -14.44 -0.30
C VAL A 21 4.02 -15.39 -1.19
N SER A 22 4.19 -15.24 -2.50
CA SER A 22 3.67 -16.16 -3.52
C SER A 22 4.80 -16.47 -4.51
N PRO A 23 4.85 -17.69 -5.08
CA PRO A 23 5.78 -18.01 -6.17
C PRO A 23 5.65 -17.05 -7.34
N LYS A 24 6.69 -16.97 -8.19
CA LYS A 24 6.75 -16.20 -9.45
C LYS A 24 6.89 -14.67 -9.35
N TYR A 25 6.90 -14.07 -8.15
CA TYR A 25 7.00 -12.61 -8.00
C TYR A 25 8.35 -12.09 -7.42
N SER A 26 9.27 -12.97 -7.05
CA SER A 26 10.65 -12.73 -6.54
C SER A 26 10.91 -11.36 -5.88
N VAL A 27 11.23 -10.32 -6.66
CA VAL A 27 11.61 -8.99 -6.17
C VAL A 27 10.42 -8.20 -5.59
N TYR A 28 9.21 -8.42 -6.11
CA TYR A 28 8.04 -7.65 -5.71
C TYR A 28 7.66 -7.87 -4.24
N PRO A 29 7.48 -9.10 -3.72
CA PRO A 29 7.25 -9.32 -2.30
C PRO A 29 8.39 -8.78 -1.43
N ALA A 30 9.66 -8.96 -1.83
CA ALA A 30 10.79 -8.42 -1.08
C ALA A 30 10.70 -6.89 -0.91
N SER A 31 10.40 -6.16 -1.99
CA SER A 31 10.20 -4.70 -1.93
C SER A 31 9.01 -4.30 -1.04
N LYS A 32 7.92 -5.08 -1.06
CA LYS A 32 6.72 -4.79 -0.27
C LYS A 32 6.91 -5.11 1.22
N PHE A 33 7.68 -6.14 1.56
CA PHE A 33 8.14 -6.38 2.93
C PHE A 33 9.06 -5.24 3.42
N ALA A 34 9.93 -4.69 2.56
CA ALA A 34 10.73 -3.53 2.90
C ALA A 34 9.85 -2.29 3.19
N VAL A 35 8.76 -2.08 2.45
CA VAL A 35 7.78 -1.03 2.76
C VAL A 35 7.10 -1.26 4.12
N THR A 36 6.78 -2.50 4.48
CA THR A 36 6.25 -2.83 5.81
C THR A 36 7.23 -2.41 6.91
N ALA A 37 8.50 -2.81 6.80
CA ALA A 37 9.55 -2.43 7.75
C ALA A 37 9.77 -0.91 7.79
N LEU A 38 9.83 -0.26 6.63
CA LEU A 38 9.99 1.19 6.52
C LEU A 38 8.85 1.94 7.23
N THR A 39 7.61 1.47 7.08
CA THR A 39 6.43 2.07 7.71
C THR A 39 6.56 2.03 9.24
N GLU A 40 6.90 0.86 9.80
CA GLU A 40 7.06 0.70 11.24
C GLU A 40 8.23 1.51 11.79
N THR A 41 9.40 1.45 11.13
CA THR A 41 10.58 2.21 11.55
C THR A 41 10.30 3.72 11.52
N LEU A 42 9.73 4.25 10.44
CA LEU A 42 9.43 5.68 10.32
C LEU A 42 8.41 6.13 11.38
N ARG A 43 7.39 5.30 11.65
CA ARG A 43 6.41 5.58 12.72
C ARG A 43 7.09 5.69 14.08
N LEU A 44 8.01 4.78 14.39
CA LEU A 44 8.75 4.78 15.66
C LEU A 44 9.69 5.99 15.77
N GLU A 45 10.42 6.32 14.70
CA GLU A 45 11.33 7.47 14.66
C GLU A 45 10.57 8.80 14.84
N LEU A 46 9.45 8.98 14.16
CA LEU A 46 8.63 10.19 14.28
C LEU A 46 8.03 10.33 15.68
N ASN A 47 7.59 9.22 16.29
CA ASN A 47 7.11 9.20 17.66
C ASN A 47 8.23 9.55 18.67
N ALA A 48 9.42 8.97 18.52
CA ALA A 48 10.57 9.28 19.37
C ALA A 48 10.99 10.77 19.30
N LEU A 49 10.70 11.43 18.17
CA LEU A 49 10.93 12.86 17.97
C LEU A 49 9.78 13.76 18.46
N GLY A 50 8.70 13.18 19.01
CA GLY A 50 7.49 13.92 19.40
C GLY A 50 6.77 14.58 18.22
N ALA A 51 6.99 14.10 17.00
CA ALA A 51 6.37 14.67 15.81
C ALA A 51 4.90 14.25 15.72
N LYS A 52 4.01 15.22 15.50
CA LYS A 52 2.58 15.00 15.24
C LYS A 52 2.33 14.54 13.80
N ILE A 53 3.01 13.48 13.39
CA ILE A 53 2.94 12.92 12.04
C ILE A 53 2.56 11.45 12.13
N LYS A 54 1.35 11.11 11.66
CA LYS A 54 0.86 9.74 11.57
C LYS A 54 1.52 9.03 10.39
N VAL A 55 1.71 7.73 10.51
CA VAL A 55 2.17 6.87 9.42
C VAL A 55 1.24 5.67 9.33
N THR A 56 0.69 5.41 8.14
CA THR A 56 -0.19 4.26 7.88
C THR A 56 0.23 3.56 6.61
N SER A 57 0.23 2.22 6.64
CA SER A 57 0.38 1.40 5.44
C SER A 57 -1.00 0.88 5.01
N VAL A 58 -1.37 1.11 3.76
CA VAL A 58 -2.53 0.47 3.12
C VAL A 58 -2.02 -0.67 2.26
N SER A 59 -2.54 -1.89 2.45
CA SER A 59 -2.06 -3.10 1.78
C SER A 59 -3.16 -3.76 0.93
N PRO A 60 -3.43 -3.26 -0.29
CA PRO A 60 -4.47 -3.83 -1.15
C PRO A 60 -4.17 -5.26 -1.59
N GLY A 61 -5.25 -5.99 -1.89
CA GLY A 61 -5.21 -7.21 -2.69
C GLY A 61 -4.94 -6.93 -4.17
N CYS A 62 -5.39 -7.81 -5.06
CA CYS A 62 -5.34 -7.53 -6.49
C CYS A 62 -6.39 -6.45 -6.83
N VAL A 63 -6.03 -5.43 -7.62
CA VAL A 63 -6.88 -4.27 -7.93
C VAL A 63 -6.95 -4.11 -9.44
N GLU A 64 -8.13 -3.82 -9.98
CA GLU A 64 -8.36 -3.57 -11.41
C GLU A 64 -7.65 -2.28 -11.86
N THR A 65 -6.48 -2.41 -12.48
CA THR A 65 -5.65 -1.28 -12.90
C THR A 65 -4.91 -1.61 -14.19
N GLY A 66 -4.19 -0.64 -14.76
CA GLY A 66 -3.30 -0.87 -15.91
C GLY A 66 -2.12 -1.81 -15.63
N ALA A 67 -1.91 -2.24 -14.38
CA ALA A 67 -0.93 -3.26 -14.02
C ALA A 67 -1.52 -4.69 -13.98
N THR A 68 -2.85 -4.82 -14.04
CA THR A 68 -3.60 -6.07 -13.90
C THR A 68 -4.60 -6.20 -15.05
N SER A 69 -5.88 -6.43 -14.78
CA SER A 69 -6.94 -6.71 -15.76
C SER A 69 -7.17 -5.61 -16.81
N LEU A 70 -6.84 -4.35 -16.52
CA LEU A 70 -6.98 -3.27 -17.50
C LEU A 70 -5.76 -3.13 -18.43
N ASN A 71 -4.71 -3.93 -18.21
CA ASN A 71 -3.55 -3.96 -19.09
C ASN A 71 -3.91 -4.64 -20.42
N LYS A 72 -3.82 -3.89 -21.52
CA LYS A 72 -4.13 -4.39 -22.87
C LYS A 72 -3.04 -5.29 -23.47
N ASN A 73 -1.86 -5.34 -22.85
CA ASN A 73 -0.68 -6.06 -23.33
C ASN A 73 -0.40 -7.36 -22.55
N LEU A 74 -1.39 -7.89 -21.82
CA LEU A 74 -1.25 -9.15 -21.11
C LEU A 74 -1.11 -10.33 -22.08
N THR A 75 -0.28 -11.30 -21.72
CA THR A 75 -0.30 -12.61 -22.37
C THR A 75 -1.61 -13.34 -22.04
N ALA A 76 -1.97 -14.35 -22.83
CA ALA A 76 -3.16 -15.16 -22.56
C ALA A 76 -3.13 -15.82 -21.18
N GLU A 77 -1.96 -16.29 -20.72
CA GLU A 77 -1.77 -16.86 -19.38
C GLU A 77 -2.01 -15.81 -18.27
N GLN A 78 -1.46 -14.61 -18.43
CA GLN A 78 -1.65 -13.53 -17.45
C GLN A 78 -3.10 -13.07 -17.39
N LYS A 79 -3.77 -12.96 -18.55
CA LYS A 79 -5.19 -12.61 -18.60
C LYS A 79 -6.04 -13.67 -17.89
N ALA A 80 -5.82 -14.96 -18.17
CA ALA A 80 -6.53 -16.05 -17.52
C ALA A 80 -6.29 -16.08 -15.99
N PHE A 81 -5.08 -15.75 -15.54
CA PHE A 81 -4.77 -15.60 -14.12
C PHE A 81 -5.59 -14.50 -13.45
N PHE A 82 -5.63 -13.29 -14.03
CA PHE A 82 -6.39 -12.17 -13.45
C PHE A 82 -7.90 -12.36 -13.54
N ASP A 83 -8.42 -12.95 -14.61
CA ASP A 83 -9.85 -13.27 -14.77
C ASP A 83 -10.35 -14.25 -13.68
N GLY A 84 -9.45 -15.08 -13.12
CA GLY A 84 -9.75 -16.02 -12.03
C GLY A 84 -9.69 -15.43 -10.62
N ILE A 85 -9.38 -14.13 -10.47
CA ILE A 85 -9.22 -13.48 -9.18
C ILE A 85 -10.34 -12.46 -8.97
N ALA A 86 -11.02 -12.53 -7.82
CA ALA A 86 -11.89 -11.44 -7.38
C ALA A 86 -11.02 -10.21 -7.04
N MET A 87 -11.05 -9.21 -7.91
CA MET A 87 -10.25 -7.99 -7.78
C MET A 87 -11.05 -6.88 -7.10
N LEU A 88 -10.33 -6.05 -6.35
CA LEU A 88 -10.83 -4.77 -5.86
C LEU A 88 -10.91 -3.77 -7.01
N LYS A 89 -11.82 -2.80 -6.89
CA LYS A 89 -11.80 -1.62 -7.73
C LYS A 89 -10.83 -0.57 -7.15
N PRO A 90 -10.29 0.35 -7.96
CA PRO A 90 -9.46 1.44 -7.46
C PRO A 90 -10.13 2.26 -6.34
N GLU A 91 -11.45 2.42 -6.42
CA GLU A 91 -12.25 3.15 -5.43
C GLU A 91 -12.19 2.49 -4.05
N ASP A 92 -12.16 1.15 -3.98
CA ASP A 92 -12.05 0.44 -2.69
C ASP A 92 -10.74 0.78 -1.96
N VAL A 93 -9.66 0.99 -2.71
CA VAL A 93 -8.36 1.41 -2.15
C VAL A 93 -8.39 2.89 -1.78
N ALA A 94 -8.99 3.73 -2.62
CA ALA A 94 -9.15 5.16 -2.35
C ALA A 94 -9.96 5.38 -1.06
N ASP A 95 -11.06 4.67 -0.88
CA ASP A 95 -11.90 4.75 0.33
C ASP A 95 -11.13 4.31 1.58
N GLY A 96 -10.30 3.27 1.48
CA GLY A 96 -9.40 2.87 2.56
C GLY A 96 -8.38 3.96 2.94
N VAL A 97 -7.86 4.70 1.96
CA VAL A 97 -6.97 5.85 2.19
C VAL A 97 -7.72 7.01 2.83
N VAL A 98 -8.91 7.36 2.30
CA VAL A 98 -9.76 8.42 2.88
C VAL A 98 -10.14 8.09 4.32
N TYR A 99 -10.50 6.83 4.60
CA TYR A 99 -10.76 6.36 5.94
C TYR A 99 -9.56 6.59 6.87
N ALA A 100 -8.36 6.16 6.46
CA ALA A 100 -7.14 6.37 7.25
C ALA A 100 -6.89 7.87 7.53
N LEU A 101 -7.04 8.72 6.52
CA LEU A 101 -6.88 10.18 6.65
C LEU A 101 -7.94 10.80 7.56
N SER A 102 -9.15 10.25 7.61
CA SER A 102 -10.26 10.75 8.44
C SER A 102 -10.11 10.46 9.93
N THR A 103 -9.16 9.59 10.32
CA THR A 103 -8.93 9.27 11.73
C THR A 103 -8.44 10.50 12.52
N PRO A 104 -8.73 10.61 13.84
CA PRO A 104 -8.31 11.76 14.66
C PRO A 104 -6.79 12.03 14.64
N GLU A 105 -6.40 13.26 15.00
CA GLU A 105 -5.00 13.72 14.98
C GLU A 105 -4.17 13.34 16.22
N HIS A 106 -4.80 12.75 17.24
CA HIS A 106 -4.23 12.51 18.56
C HIS A 106 -2.92 11.69 18.55
#